data_AF-A0A7K4DFQ5-F1
#
_entry.id   AF-A0A7K4DFQ5-F1
#
_cell.length_a   1.000
_cell.length_b   1.000
_cell.length_c   1.000
_cell.angle_alpha   90.00
_cell.angle_beta   90.00
_cell.angle_gamma   90.00
#
_symmetry.space_group_name_H-M   'P 1'
#
loop_
_entity.id
_entity.type
_entity.pdbx_description
1 polymer ?
#
loop_
_entity_poly.entity_id
_entity_poly.type
_entity_poly.pdbx_seq_one_letter_code
_entity_poly.pdbx_strand_id
1 'polypeptide(L)' 'VHILCDPVGGGQVRGPHNCGNCDRPIVKGIGDYSLTGDVELLRALAEMDCGCKEEWEFVLEQEEPFCMPLTR' A
#
# COMPACT_ATOMS: atom_id res chain seq x y z
N VAL A 1 -2.51 -12.38 -20.88
CA VAL A 1 -3.08 -12.97 -19.64
C VAL A 1 -3.43 -11.81 -18.72
N HIS A 2 -4.66 -11.73 -18.22
CA HIS A 2 -5.02 -10.72 -17.21
C HIS A 2 -4.58 -11.22 -15.83
N ILE A 3 -3.89 -10.37 -15.08
CA ILE A 3 -3.40 -10.67 -13.73
C ILE A 3 -4.22 -9.83 -12.77
N LEU A 4 -5.02 -10.49 -11.93
CA LEU A 4 -5.76 -9.83 -10.87
C LEU A 4 -4.92 -9.85 -9.59
N CYS A 5 -4.74 -8.68 -8.97
CA CYS A 5 -4.07 -8.52 -7.69
C CYS A 5 -5.06 -7.85 -6.73
N ASP A 6 -5.44 -8.55 -5.67
CA ASP A 6 -6.33 -8.01 -4.64
C ASP A 6 -5.77 -8.35 -3.24
N PRO A 7 -5.33 -7.35 -2.45
CA PRO A 7 -4.91 -7.58 -1.09
C PRO A 7 -6.11 -8.03 -0.25
N VAL A 8 -6.10 -9.30 0.19
CA VAL A 8 -7.18 -9.87 1.00
C VAL A 8 -7.41 -9.01 2.24
N GLY A 9 -8.61 -8.42 2.34
CA GLY A 9 -8.98 -7.55 3.45
C GLY A 9 -8.36 -6.16 3.41
N GLY A 10 -7.94 -5.65 2.25
CA GLY A 10 -7.36 -4.31 2.10
C GLY A 10 -8.22 -3.21 2.75
N GLY A 11 -7.58 -2.37 3.56
CA GLY A 11 -8.21 -1.27 4.30
C GLY A 11 -9.07 -1.70 5.49
N GLN A 12 -9.01 -2.97 5.89
CA GLN A 12 -9.69 -3.47 7.08
C GLN A 12 -8.74 -3.55 8.27
N VAL A 13 -9.28 -3.49 9.49
CA VAL A 13 -8.53 -3.53 10.76
C VAL A 13 -7.54 -4.70 10.87
N ARG A 14 -7.84 -5.84 10.23
CA ARG A 14 -7.00 -7.05 10.26
C ARG A 14 -6.38 -7.40 8.91
N GLY A 15 -6.55 -6.56 7.90
CA GLY A 15 -5.92 -6.72 6.59
C GLY A 15 -4.86 -5.65 6.33
N PRO A 16 -4.23 -5.65 5.15
CA PRO A 16 -3.27 -4.62 4.78
C PRO A 16 -3.93 -3.25 4.79
N HIS A 17 -3.39 -2.32 5.57
CA HIS A 17 -3.90 -0.96 5.71
C HIS A 17 -2.75 -0.01 6.02
N ASN A 18 -2.94 1.27 5.72
CA ASN A 18 -2.08 2.36 6.12
C ASN A 18 -2.67 2.99 7.40
N CYS A 19 -3.01 4.28 7.39
CA CYS A 19 -3.59 4.97 8.54
C CYS A 19 -5.13 4.89 8.63
N GLY A 20 -5.81 4.18 7.74
CA GLY A 20 -7.28 4.15 7.66
C GLY A 20 -7.88 5.19 6.71
N ASN A 21 -7.26 6.37 6.58
CA ASN A 21 -7.81 7.47 5.80
C ASN A 21 -7.54 7.33 4.29
N CYS A 22 -6.35 6.84 3.93
CA CYS A 22 -5.93 6.68 2.53
C CYS A 22 -6.19 5.28 1.96
N ASP A 23 -6.67 4.33 2.78
CA ASP A 23 -6.75 2.92 2.38
C ASP A 23 -7.74 2.68 1.25
N ARG A 24 -8.95 3.24 1.35
CA ARG A 24 -10.00 3.05 0.35
C ARG A 24 -9.56 3.46 -1.07
N PRO A 25 -9.05 4.68 -1.30
CA PRO A 25 -8.60 5.07 -2.64
C PRO A 25 -7.43 4.21 -3.13
N ILE A 26 -6.49 3.85 -2.25
CA ILE A 26 -5.32 3.02 -2.62
C ILE A 26 -5.74 1.59 -3.00
N VAL A 27 -6.54 0.91 -2.16
CA VAL A 27 -7.02 -0.46 -2.43
C VAL A 27 -7.86 -0.50 -3.71
N LYS A 28 -8.75 0.47 -3.89
CA LYS A 28 -9.52 0.60 -5.14
C LYS A 28 -8.59 0.75 -6.34
N GLY A 29 -7.58 1.60 -6.23
CA GLY A 29 -6.61 1.85 -7.28
C GLY A 29 -5.79 0.63 -7.68
N ILE A 30 -5.37 -0.20 -6.72
CA ILE A 30 -4.70 -1.48 -6.98
C ILE A 30 -5.63 -2.40 -7.79
N GLY A 31 -6.90 -2.49 -7.41
CA GLY A 31 -7.91 -3.26 -8.14
C GLY A 31 -8.09 -2.75 -9.57
N ASP A 32 -8.28 -1.44 -9.74
CA ASP A 32 -8.44 -0.80 -11.06
C ASP A 32 -7.20 -1.02 -11.94
N TYR A 33 -5.99 -0.90 -11.38
CA TYR A 33 -4.75 -1.22 -12.08
C TYR A 33 -4.70 -2.68 -12.53
N SER A 34 -5.11 -3.62 -11.70
CA SER A 34 -5.11 -5.04 -12.06
C SER A 34 -6.01 -5.38 -13.27
N LEU A 35 -7.06 -4.57 -13.49
CA LEU A 35 -7.98 -4.71 -14.62
C LEU A 35 -7.46 -4.00 -15.88
N THR A 36 -6.80 -2.86 -15.71
CA THR A 36 -6.51 -1.91 -16.80
C THR A 36 -5.04 -1.86 -17.22
N GLY A 37 -4.13 -2.17 -16.30
CA GLY A 37 -2.69 -1.97 -16.46
C GLY A 37 -2.26 -0.50 -16.43
N ASP A 38 -3.12 0.42 -15.97
CA ASP A 38 -2.82 1.86 -15.94
C ASP A 38 -1.79 2.21 -14.86
N VAL A 39 -0.54 2.39 -15.26
CA VAL A 39 0.57 2.75 -14.36
C VAL A 39 0.46 4.20 -13.88
N GLU A 40 -0.17 5.10 -14.65
CA GLU A 40 -0.32 6.50 -14.23
C GLU A 40 -1.28 6.63 -13.06
N LEU A 41 -2.31 5.75 -12.98
CA LEU A 41 -3.17 5.63 -11.82
C LEU A 41 -2.35 5.32 -10.55
N LEU A 42 -1.43 4.35 -10.62
CA LEU A 42 -0.59 4.00 -9.48
C LEU A 42 0.34 5.14 -9.08
N ARG A 43 0.92 5.86 -10.05
CA ARG A 43 1.75 7.04 -9.78
C ARG A 43 0.95 8.14 -9.08
N ALA A 44 -0.23 8.45 -9.58
CA ALA A 44 -1.11 9.45 -8.98
C ALA A 44 -1.50 9.09 -7.54
N LEU A 45 -1.76 7.81 -7.27
CA LEU A 45 -2.05 7.33 -5.91
C LEU A 45 -0.83 7.39 -5.00
N ALA A 46 0.37 7.14 -5.53
CA ALA A 46 1.61 7.27 -4.78
C ALA A 46 1.95 8.74 -4.45
N GLU A 47 1.50 9.68 -5.27
CA GLU A 47 1.65 11.14 -5.06
C GLU A 47 0.56 11.75 -4.17
N MET A 48 -0.47 10.98 -3.81
CA MET A 48 -1.54 11.45 -2.94
C MET A 48 -1.00 11.89 -1.58
N ASP A 49 -1.41 13.07 -1.14
CA ASP A 49 -1.00 13.62 0.15
C ASP A 49 -1.66 12.90 1.32
N CYS A 50 -0.85 12.34 2.21
CA CYS A 50 -1.30 11.71 3.45
C CYS A 50 -0.14 11.66 4.46
N GLY A 51 -0.37 12.16 5.68
CA GLY A 51 0.69 12.22 6.71
C GLY A 51 1.31 10.87 7.09
N CYS A 52 0.62 9.75 6.86
CA CYS A 52 1.22 8.42 7.12
C CYS A 52 2.33 8.05 6.13
N LYS A 53 2.43 8.77 5.00
CA LYS A 53 3.50 8.58 4.03
C LYS A 53 4.83 9.07 4.60
N GLU A 54 4.84 10.21 5.27
CA GLU A 54 6.03 10.76 5.94
C GLU A 54 6.52 9.82 7.05
N GLU A 55 5.60 9.24 7.83
CA GLU A 55 5.93 8.24 8.85
C GLU A 55 6.55 6.98 8.21
N TRP A 56 5.98 6.49 7.11
CA TRP A 56 6.52 5.36 6.38
C TRP A 56 7.91 5.63 5.78
N GLU A 57 8.12 6.79 5.17
CA GLU A 57 9.42 7.21 4.63
C GLU A 57 10.47 7.32 5.74
N PHE A 58 10.11 7.91 6.89
CA PHE A 58 10.99 7.98 8.05
C PHE A 58 11.39 6.58 8.55
N VAL A 59 10.43 5.64 8.66
CA VAL A 59 10.73 4.25 9.06
C VAL A 59 11.69 3.61 8.06
N LEU A 60 11.45 3.72 6.76
CA LEU A 60 12.35 3.16 5.75
C LEU A 60 13.76 3.73 5.78
N GLU A 61 13.90 5.01 6.11
CA GLU A 61 15.21 5.67 6.21
C GLU A 61 15.99 5.25 7.46
N GLN A 62 15.29 4.99 8.57
CA GLN A 62 15.92 4.75 9.88
C GLN A 62 15.99 3.27 10.28
N GLU A 63 15.09 2.44 9.75
CA GLU A 63 15.03 1.02 10.07
C GLU A 63 16.14 0.27 9.34
N GLU A 64 16.89 -0.56 10.08
CA GLU A 64 17.76 -1.57 9.48
C GLU A 64 17.02 -2.92 9.48
N PRO A 65 16.46 -3.35 8.34
CA PRO A 65 15.73 -4.61 8.28
C PRO A 65 16.74 -5.76 8.34
N PHE A 66 16.84 -6.40 9.50
CA PHE A 66 17.78 -7.52 9.68
C PHE A 66 17.32 -8.83 9.00
N CYS A 67 16.20 -8.83 8.26
CA CYS A 67 15.55 -10.04 7.72
C CYS A 67 15.43 -11.16 8.77
N MET A 68 15.36 -10.80 10.05
CA MET A 68 15.29 -11.76 11.13
C MET A 68 13.84 -12.18 11.31
N PRO A 69 13.54 -13.50 11.38
CA PRO A 69 12.22 -13.93 11.79
C PRO A 69 11.94 -13.37 13.19
N LEU A 70 10.72 -12.87 13.42
CA LEU A 70 10.27 -12.38 14.73
C LEU A 70 10.60 -13.44 15.80
N THR A 71 11.65 -13.18 16.59
CA THR A 71 12.01 -14.04 17.72
C THR A 71 10.96 -13.87 18.80
N ARG A 72 10.51 -15.01 19.33
CA ARG A 72 9.39 -15.16 20.25
C ARG A 72 9.60 -14.47 21.59
#